data_AF-X0SXH9-F1
#
_entry.id   AF-X0SXH9-F1
#
_cell.length_a   1.000
_cell.length_b   1.000
_cell.length_c   1.000
_cell.angle_alpha   90.00
_cell.angle_beta   90.00
_cell.angle_gamma   90.00
#
_symmetry.space_group_name_H-M   'P 1'
#
loop_
_entity.id
_entity.type
_entity.pdbx_description
1 polymer ?
#
loop_
_entity_poly.entity_id
_entity_poly.type
_entity_poly.pdbx_seq_one_letter_code
_entity_poly.pdbx_strand_id
1 'polypeptide(L)' 'MVGASNSDGNLGRFFLEGFIQLGFENLYVVHPNEQEVQRVKAYTTVREISGEVDLAVVFSPRETVPQIVRECTLKG' A
#
# COMPACT_ATOMS: atom_id res chain seq x y z
N MET A 1 -1.84 1.76 0.90
CA MET A 1 -1.43 1.76 -0.52
C MET A 1 -0.79 0.44 -0.89
N VAL A 2 -1.49 -0.39 -1.67
CA VAL A 2 -0.98 -1.70 -2.09
C VAL A 2 -0.33 -1.57 -3.48
N GLY A 3 0.91 -2.06 -3.61
CA GLY A 3 1.63 -2.09 -4.90
C GLY A 3 2.41 -0.83 -5.25
N ALA A 4 2.54 0.13 -4.33
CA ALA A 4 3.56 1.17 -4.44
C ALA A 4 4.95 0.55 -4.30
N SER A 5 5.90 0.95 -5.14
CA SER A 5 7.31 0.49 -5.11
C SER A 5 8.29 1.65 -5.33
N ASN A 6 9.60 1.44 -5.14
CA ASN A 6 10.60 2.45 -5.46
C ASN A 6 10.95 2.49 -6.95
N SER A 7 10.36 1.64 -7.79
CA SER A 7 10.57 1.64 -9.23
C SER A 7 10.09 2.94 -9.87
N ASP A 8 10.85 3.46 -10.83
CA ASP A 8 10.45 4.65 -11.58
C ASP A 8 9.23 4.36 -12.45
N GLY A 9 8.30 5.32 -12.51
CA GLY A 9 7.04 5.18 -13.25
C GLY A 9 5.99 4.27 -12.59
N ASN A 10 6.23 3.73 -11.40
CA ASN A 10 5.19 2.99 -10.65
C ASN A 10 4.03 3.94 -10.29
N LEU A 11 2.82 3.62 -10.76
CA LEU A 11 1.63 4.44 -10.50
C LEU A 11 1.31 4.55 -9.00
N GLY A 12 1.49 3.48 -8.23
CA GLY A 12 1.29 3.51 -6.78
C GLY A 12 2.25 4.49 -6.08
N ARG A 13 3.51 4.60 -6.53
CA ARG A 13 4.47 5.59 -6.03
C ARG A 13 4.01 7.02 -6.29
N PHE A 14 3.49 7.29 -7.49
CA PHE A 14 2.97 8.62 -7.86
C PHE A 14 1.80 9.05 -6.96
N PHE A 15 0.82 8.16 -6.72
CA PHE A 15 -0.28 8.48 -5.81
C PHE A 15 0.17 8.60 -4.35
N LEU A 16 1.11 7.75 -3.90
CA LEU A 16 1.67 7.83 -2.56
C LEU A 16 2.31 9.20 -2.30
N GLU A 17 3.15 9.66 -3.23
CA GLU A 17 3.77 10.98 -3.16
C GLU A 17 2.71 12.09 -3.08
N GLY A 18 1.66 12.01 -3.91
CA GLY A 18 0.54 12.96 -3.85
C GLY A 18 -0.16 12.99 -2.49
N PHE A 19 -0.44 11.83 -1.88
CA PHE A 19 -1.07 11.79 -0.55
C PHE A 19 -0.15 12.34 0.55
N ILE A 20 1.15 12.07 0.48
CA ILE A 20 2.14 12.65 1.40
C ILE A 20 2.14 14.17 1.28
N GLN A 21 2.16 14.72 0.05
CA GLN A 21 2.15 16.16 -0.20
C GLN A 21 0.85 16.83 0.28
N LEU A 22 -0.28 16.11 0.23
CA LEU A 22 -1.56 16.56 0.77
C LEU A 22 -1.64 16.51 2.31
N GLY A 23 -0.63 15.97 2.99
CA GLY A 23 -0.55 15.95 4.45
C GLY A 23 -1.29 14.79 5.11
N PHE A 24 -1.50 13.67 4.42
CA PHE A 24 -2.07 12.47 5.05
C PHE A 24 -1.09 11.87 6.06
N GLU A 25 -1.51 11.77 7.32
CA GLU A 25 -0.63 11.32 8.42
C GLU A 25 -0.58 9.79 8.56
N ASN A 26 -1.70 9.09 8.30
CA ASN A 26 -1.81 7.64 8.45
C ASN A 26 -1.74 6.94 7.09
N LEU A 27 -0.54 6.91 6.50
CA LEU A 27 -0.28 6.21 5.24
C LEU A 27 0.50 4.92 5.49
N TYR A 28 -0.01 3.81 4.96
CA TYR A 28 0.66 2.51 4.99
C TYR A 28 0.96 2.04 3.57
N VAL A 29 2.11 1.42 3.36
CA VAL A 29 2.47 0.77 2.09
C VAL A 29 2.42 -0.74 2.26
N VAL A 30 1.93 -1.45 1.25
CA VAL A 30 1.98 -2.92 1.18
C VAL A 30 2.73 -3.33 -0.07
N HIS A 31 3.86 -4.01 0.11
CA HIS A 31 4.72 -4.50 -0.95
C HIS A 31 5.46 -5.77 -0.50
N PRO A 32 5.56 -6.82 -1.33
CA PRO A 32 6.13 -8.10 -0.91
C PRO A 32 7.64 -8.05 -0.61
N ASN A 33 8.38 -7.14 -1.26
CA ASN A 33 9.85 -7.14 -1.25
C ASN A 33 10.47 -5.84 -0.72
N GLU A 34 9.74 -4.73 -0.75
CA GLU A 34 10.28 -3.42 -0.42
C GLU A 34 9.97 -3.20 1.06
N GLN A 35 10.96 -2.73 1.82
CA GLN A 35 10.79 -2.47 3.25
C GLN A 35 10.30 -1.05 3.53
N GLU A 36 10.49 -0.14 2.56
CA GLU A 36 10.13 1.25 2.63
C GLU A 36 9.89 1.80 1.23
N VAL A 37 8.88 2.64 1.04
CA VAL A 37 8.64 3.38 -0.21
C VAL A 37 8.35 4.83 0.15
N GLN A 38 9.08 5.78 -0.43
CA GLN A 38 8.93 7.22 -0.13
C GLN A 38 9.04 7.55 1.39
N ARG A 39 9.95 6.88 2.11
CA ARG A 39 10.09 7.00 3.58
C ARG A 39 8.91 6.51 4.41
N VAL A 40 7.94 5.87 3.75
CA VAL A 40 6.82 5.21 4.42
C VAL A 40 7.14 3.72 4.54
N LYS A 41 7.04 3.19 5.76
CA LYS A 41 7.25 1.77 6.02
C LYS A 41 6.32 0.91 5.16
N ALA A 42 6.88 -0.11 4.53
CA ALA A 42 6.14 -1.10 3.78
C ALA A 42 5.95 -2.38 4.59
N TYR A 43 4.77 -2.99 4.44
CA TYR A 43 4.37 -4.24 5.05
C TYR A 43 4.20 -5.30 3.96
N THR A 44 4.40 -6.57 4.30
CA THR A 44 4.29 -7.65 3.30
C THR A 44 2.83 -7.89 2.92
N THR A 45 1.93 -7.76 3.90
CA THR A 45 0.49 -7.95 3.73
C THR A 45 -0.29 -6.88 4.48
N VAL A 46 -1.53 -6.63 4.07
CA VAL A 46 -2.41 -5.64 4.75
C VAL A 46 -2.65 -6.02 6.22
N ARG A 47 -2.61 -7.32 6.53
CA ARG A 47 -2.86 -7.87 7.88
C ARG A 47 -1.76 -7.57 8.88
N GLU A 48 -0.54 -7.29 8.42
CA GLU A 48 0.60 -6.97 9.29
C GLU A 48 0.58 -5.52 9.80
N ILE A 49 -0.27 -4.67 9.22
CA ILE A 49 -0.43 -3.29 9.66
C ILE A 49 -1.07 -3.31 11.05
N SER A 50 -0.40 -2.76 12.05
CA SER A 50 -0.92 -2.68 13.42
C SER A 50 -1.98 -1.59 13.59
N GLY A 51 -1.93 -0.53 12.78
CA GLY A 51 -2.93 0.54 12.76
C GLY A 51 -4.26 0.11 12.13
N GLU A 52 -5.24 1.01 12.21
CA GLU A 52 -6.52 0.84 11.52
C GLU A 52 -6.38 1.15 10.03
N VAL A 53 -7.12 0.41 9.21
CA VAL A 53 -7.12 0.56 7.76
C VAL A 53 -8.58 0.63 7.31
N ASP A 54 -9.04 1.81 6.92
CA ASP A 54 -10.40 2.09 6.45
C ASP A 54 -10.49 2.13 4.91
N LEU A 55 -9.37 2.41 4.23
CA LEU A 55 -9.28 2.48 2.78
C LEU A 55 -8.01 1.81 2.24
N ALA A 56 -8.20 0.90 1.28
CA ALA A 56 -7.13 0.31 0.50
C ALA A 56 -7.22 0.73 -0.97
N VAL A 57 -6.20 1.45 -1.46
CA VAL A 57 -6.00 1.70 -2.90
C VAL A 57 -5.03 0.67 -3.46
N VAL A 58 -5.46 -0.08 -4.48
CA VAL A 58 -4.76 -1.28 -4.99
C VAL A 58 -4.22 -1.05 -6.40
N PHE A 59 -2.90 -1.03 -6.53
CA PHE A 59 -2.17 -0.97 -7.80
C PHE A 59 -1.42 -2.29 -8.02
N SER A 60 -2.13 -3.34 -8.40
CA SER A 60 -1.56 -4.69 -8.54
C SER A 60 -2.05 -5.39 -9.81
N PRO A 61 -1.31 -6.36 -10.37
CA PRO A 61 -1.79 -7.20 -11.46
C PRO A 61 -3.13 -7.85 -11.13
N ARG A 62 -3.95 -8.13 -12.16
CA ARG A 62 -5.30 -8.68 -11.96
C ARG A 62 -5.32 -9.97 -11.16
N GLU A 63 -4.27 -10.78 -11.25
CA GLU A 63 -4.16 -12.10 -10.62
C GLU A 63 -4.04 -12.00 -9.09
N THR A 64 -3.44 -10.93 -8.58
CA THR A 64 -3.20 -10.75 -7.13
C THR A 64 -4.35 -10.03 -6.44
N VAL A 65 -5.15 -9.25 -7.18
CA VAL A 65 -6.26 -8.45 -6.62
C VAL A 65 -7.24 -9.28 -5.75
N PRO A 66 -7.71 -10.48 -6.16
CA PRO A 66 -8.64 -11.25 -5.33
C PRO A 66 -8.06 -11.64 -3.96
N GLN A 67 -6.76 -11.92 -3.89
CA GLN A 67 -6.10 -12.21 -2.62
C GLN A 67 -6.01 -10.95 -1.76
N ILE A 68 -5.58 -9.82 -2.33
CA ILE A 68 -5.46 -8.54 -1.64
C ILE A 68 -6.82 -8.12 -1.04
N VAL A 69 -7.90 -8.24 -1.82
CA VAL A 69 -9.26 -7.92 -1.35
C VAL A 69 -9.67 -8.82 -0.18
N ARG A 70 -9.38 -10.13 -0.24
CA ARG A 70 -9.62 -11.04 0.90
C ARG A 70 -8.84 -10.64 2.14
N GLU A 71 -7.58 -10.24 1.98
CA GLU A 71 -6.76 -9.76 3.09
C GLU A 71 -7.32 -8.48 3.71
N CYS A 72 -7.85 -7.55 2.90
CA CYS A 72 -8.55 -6.37 3.40
C CYS A 72 -9.77 -6.76 4.24
N THR A 73 -10.63 -7.67 3.75
CA THR A 73 -11.81 -8.14 4.52
C THR A 73 -11.45 -8.81 5.85
N LEU A 74 -10.28 -9.46 5.92
CA LEU A 74 -9.81 -10.08 7.17
C LEU A 74 -9.21 -9.08 8.16
N LYS A 75 -8.76 -7.91 7.68
CA LYS A 75 -8.17 -6.85 8.51
C LYS A 75 -9.25 -6.04 9.24
N GLY A 76 -10.44 -5.90 8.66
CA GLY A 76 -11.55 -5.10 9.17
C GLY A 76 -12.32 -4.47 8.02
#